data_AF-A0A506PF51-F1
#
_entry.id   AF-A0A506PF51-F1
#
_cell.length_a   1.000
_cell.length_b   1.000
_cell.length_c   1.000
_cell.angle_alpha   90.00
_cell.angle_beta   90.00
_cell.angle_gamma   90.00
#
_symmetry.space_group_name_H-M   'P 1'
#
loop_
_entity.id
_entity.type
_entity.pdbx_description
1 polymer ?
#
loop_
_entity_poly.entity_id
_entity_poly.type
_entity_poly.pdbx_seq_one_letter_code
_entity_poly.pdbx_strand_id
1 'polypeptide(L)'
;MNKIFRNKIAVLSLLLLCTISTGFSQKFSLYSDDKMDFQTSYLNEPISINLHLPEAYFDAADSTKFPVIIILDSQHSRSYPQIMSAIDLLTSETQMPESIVVGIPFNMNNRYYFTSTQTKSNDSLSGIERMNRFIFSELLPKLQNSYKAHTYTTMIGHSRTAFLVNYLSSNNPKRVNNAISLSGFFDDAILSLQQFRQFLSEPANFSQPFKYYYYAGTTLEERTYLNEFGELNQLLQTTILPEMVSASYKEIANANHMTNYWIPVPEILVDIFKSYNNVLDTWLQVKIQGEAISEPVKVFATDLNAAGNELGFEVNPNLTHIYSLLNHYRYQNSDFKTAIDFVDYGLSYFPKCKDLHIEMIELYKALDDQENAEVYKILLKNLVLNDANLSKEQQDEYLNYLTQQ
;
A
#
# COMPACT_ATOMS: atom_id res chain seq x y z
N MET A 1 -57.90 -20.19 31.90
CA MET A 1 -56.68 -19.97 31.08
C MET A 1 -55.49 -19.83 32.02
N ASN A 2 -54.70 -20.90 32.13
CA ASN A 2 -53.72 -21.09 33.19
C ASN A 2 -52.51 -20.15 33.06
N LYS A 3 -52.17 -19.47 34.16
CA LYS A 3 -50.97 -18.65 34.35
C LYS A 3 -49.67 -19.37 33.92
N ILE A 4 -49.67 -20.70 33.99
CA ILE A 4 -48.58 -21.60 33.58
C ILE A 4 -48.37 -21.59 32.06
N PHE A 5 -49.43 -21.45 31.26
CA PHE A 5 -49.32 -21.44 29.79
C PHE A 5 -48.76 -20.10 29.27
N ARG A 6 -49.07 -19.01 29.97
CA ARG A 6 -48.62 -17.65 29.63
C ARG A 6 -47.12 -17.44 29.91
N ASN A 7 -46.57 -18.10 30.94
CA ASN A 7 -45.13 -18.07 31.23
C ASN A 7 -44.31 -18.94 30.26
N LYS A 8 -44.86 -20.04 29.73
CA LYS A 8 -44.15 -20.88 28.75
C LYS A 8 -44.02 -20.21 27.38
N ILE A 9 -45.03 -19.43 26.96
CA ILE A 9 -44.97 -18.63 25.73
C ILE A 9 -43.99 -17.46 25.88
N ALA A 10 -43.97 -16.78 27.03
CA ALA A 10 -42.98 -15.72 27.30
C ALA A 10 -41.52 -16.23 27.31
N VAL A 11 -41.28 -17.45 27.81
CA VAL A 11 -39.94 -18.07 27.79
C VAL A 11 -39.55 -18.54 26.37
N LEU A 12 -40.50 -19.01 25.55
CA LEU A 12 -40.23 -19.35 24.15
C LEU A 12 -39.98 -18.10 23.28
N SER A 13 -40.66 -16.99 23.56
CA SER A 13 -40.44 -15.71 22.87
C SER A 13 -39.12 -15.03 23.27
N LEU A 14 -38.62 -15.28 24.50
CA LEU A 14 -37.33 -14.76 24.96
C LEU A 14 -36.14 -15.59 24.41
N LEU A 15 -36.35 -16.89 24.13
CA LEU A 15 -35.35 -17.77 23.53
C LEU A 15 -35.20 -17.57 22.01
N LEU A 16 -36.20 -17.00 21.33
CA LEU A 16 -36.13 -16.67 19.90
C LEU A 16 -35.46 -15.31 19.59
N LEU A 17 -35.19 -14.48 20.60
CA LEU A 17 -34.76 -13.09 20.42
C LEU A 17 -33.26 -12.84 20.63
N CYS A 18 -32.48 -13.85 21.02
CA CYS A 18 -31.01 -13.75 21.10
C CYS A 18 -30.33 -15.02 20.60
N THR A 19 -30.82 -15.60 19.50
CA THR A 19 -29.86 -16.22 18.56
C THR A 19 -28.97 -15.08 18.11
N ILE A 20 -27.84 -14.93 18.80
CA ILE A 20 -26.72 -14.12 18.34
C ILE A 20 -26.35 -14.76 17.01
N SER A 21 -26.90 -14.24 15.93
CA SER A 21 -26.28 -14.36 14.64
C SER A 21 -24.89 -13.79 14.87
N THR A 22 -23.91 -14.67 15.02
CA THR A 22 -22.54 -14.34 14.67
C THR A 22 -22.59 -14.09 13.17
N GLY A 23 -23.11 -12.93 12.79
CA GLY A 23 -22.86 -12.36 11.50
C GLY A 23 -21.34 -12.21 11.48
N PHE A 24 -20.70 -13.07 10.71
CA PHE A 24 -19.37 -12.76 10.22
C PHE A 24 -19.58 -11.48 9.43
N SER A 25 -19.36 -10.33 10.07
CA SER A 25 -19.09 -9.11 9.32
C SER A 25 -17.86 -9.46 8.50
N GLN A 26 -18.04 -9.61 7.19
CA GLN A 26 -16.90 -9.62 6.29
C GLN A 26 -16.21 -8.29 6.52
N LYS A 27 -15.01 -8.34 7.09
CA LYS A 27 -14.17 -7.16 7.19
C LYS A 27 -13.75 -6.87 5.75
N PHE A 28 -14.44 -5.94 5.11
CA PHE A 28 -14.04 -5.44 3.81
C PHE A 28 -12.70 -4.72 4.01
N SER A 29 -11.64 -5.36 3.57
CA SER A 29 -10.29 -4.81 3.55
C SER A 29 -9.71 -5.17 2.20
N LEU A 30 -9.12 -4.18 1.54
CA LEU A 30 -8.44 -4.36 0.26
C LEU A 30 -7.10 -5.07 0.43
N TYR A 31 -6.72 -5.46 1.63
CA TYR A 31 -5.43 -6.05 1.94
C TYR A 31 -5.59 -7.39 2.67
N SER A 32 -4.79 -8.38 2.26
CA SER A 32 -4.66 -9.62 3.01
C SER A 32 -4.03 -9.39 4.39
N ASP A 33 -4.20 -10.34 5.32
CA ASP A 33 -3.58 -10.32 6.66
C ASP A 33 -2.71 -11.57 6.84
N ASP A 34 -1.73 -11.71 5.96
CA ASP A 34 -0.85 -12.87 5.91
C ASP A 34 0.40 -12.69 6.79
N LYS A 35 1.13 -13.79 6.97
CA LYS A 35 2.47 -13.79 7.55
C LYS A 35 3.43 -14.47 6.61
N MET A 36 4.69 -14.02 6.68
CA MET A 36 5.77 -14.65 5.95
C MET A 36 6.91 -14.99 6.91
N ASP A 37 7.21 -16.28 7.01
CA ASP A 37 8.30 -16.77 7.82
C ASP A 37 9.61 -16.76 7.01
N PHE A 38 10.64 -16.15 7.57
CA PHE A 38 11.97 -16.08 7.00
C PHE A 38 12.97 -16.87 7.84
N GLN A 39 13.62 -17.82 7.18
CA GLN A 39 14.91 -18.34 7.62
C GLN A 39 15.98 -17.39 7.09
N THR A 40 16.60 -16.63 7.98
CA THR A 40 17.52 -15.54 7.62
C THR A 40 18.96 -15.89 7.97
N SER A 41 19.86 -15.58 7.04
CA SER A 41 21.30 -15.74 7.22
C SER A 41 21.89 -14.58 8.05
N TYR A 42 21.15 -13.48 8.21
CA TYR A 42 21.65 -12.24 8.80
C TYR A 42 21.11 -11.94 10.20
N LEU A 43 19.90 -12.37 10.58
CA LEU A 43 19.36 -12.07 11.93
C LEU A 43 19.74 -13.11 13.00
N ASN A 44 20.40 -14.22 12.62
CA ASN A 44 20.76 -15.36 13.50
C ASN A 44 19.58 -16.08 14.17
N GLU A 45 18.35 -15.64 13.92
CA GLU A 45 17.10 -16.25 14.39
C GLU A 45 16.04 -16.10 13.29
N PRO A 46 15.09 -17.05 13.17
CA PRO A 46 13.98 -16.90 12.23
C PRO A 46 13.08 -15.73 12.63
N ILE A 47 12.51 -15.06 11.65
CA ILE A 47 11.56 -13.96 11.83
C ILE A 47 10.27 -14.25 11.09
N SER A 48 9.13 -13.96 11.72
CA SER A 48 7.82 -13.95 11.07
C SER A 48 7.40 -12.51 10.86
N ILE A 49 7.27 -12.07 9.61
CA ILE A 49 6.86 -10.71 9.26
C ILE A 49 5.37 -10.68 8.90
N ASN A 50 4.73 -9.53 9.10
CA ASN A 50 3.39 -9.29 8.57
C ASN A 50 3.49 -9.00 7.07
N LEU A 51 2.68 -9.66 6.26
CA LEU A 51 2.61 -9.47 4.82
C LEU A 51 1.16 -9.14 4.43
N HIS A 52 0.98 -8.01 3.78
CA HIS A 52 -0.32 -7.56 3.30
C HIS A 52 -0.24 -7.36 1.79
N LEU A 53 -0.96 -8.19 1.06
CA LEU A 53 -1.07 -8.12 -0.40
C LEU A 53 -2.37 -7.40 -0.75
N PRO A 54 -2.34 -6.41 -1.66
CA PRO A 54 -3.56 -5.74 -2.09
C PRO A 54 -4.43 -6.72 -2.88
N GLU A 55 -5.76 -6.58 -2.85
CA GLU A 55 -6.71 -7.49 -3.50
C GLU A 55 -6.39 -7.68 -5.00
N ALA A 56 -6.05 -6.57 -5.68
CA ALA A 56 -5.63 -6.57 -7.08
C ALA A 56 -4.40 -7.47 -7.38
N TYR A 57 -3.58 -7.81 -6.37
CA TYR A 57 -2.44 -8.71 -6.52
C TYR A 57 -2.82 -10.10 -7.04
N PHE A 58 -3.95 -10.62 -6.58
CA PHE A 58 -4.41 -11.97 -6.89
C PHE A 58 -4.89 -12.08 -8.34
N ASP A 59 -5.41 -10.97 -8.87
CA ASP A 59 -5.91 -10.88 -10.23
C ASP A 59 -4.89 -10.35 -11.25
N ALA A 60 -3.81 -9.76 -10.75
CA ALA A 60 -2.78 -9.11 -11.54
C ALA A 60 -2.00 -10.08 -12.45
N ALA A 61 -1.64 -9.58 -13.63
CA ALA A 61 -0.66 -10.21 -14.52
C ALA A 61 0.72 -10.30 -13.85
N ASP A 62 1.60 -11.16 -14.35
CA ASP A 62 2.95 -11.31 -13.80
C ASP A 62 3.84 -10.07 -14.06
N SER A 63 3.52 -9.30 -15.10
CA SER A 63 4.16 -8.02 -15.44
C SER A 63 3.74 -6.88 -14.52
N THR A 64 2.55 -6.91 -13.94
CA THR A 64 2.04 -5.89 -13.01
C THR A 64 2.83 -5.94 -11.71
N LYS A 65 3.59 -4.88 -11.40
CA LYS A 65 4.44 -4.82 -10.20
C LYS A 65 3.94 -3.79 -9.19
N PHE A 66 3.96 -4.15 -7.91
CA PHE A 66 3.44 -3.31 -6.83
C PHE A 66 4.57 -2.64 -6.03
N PRO A 67 4.53 -1.32 -5.76
CA PRO A 67 5.48 -0.67 -4.85
C PRO A 67 5.44 -1.32 -3.45
N VAL A 68 6.52 -1.20 -2.70
CA VAL A 68 6.66 -1.82 -1.36
C VAL A 68 6.65 -0.76 -0.27
N ILE A 69 5.85 -0.98 0.78
CA ILE A 69 5.85 -0.18 2.00
C ILE A 69 6.34 -1.06 3.14
N ILE A 70 7.52 -0.77 3.68
CA ILE A 70 8.06 -1.42 4.87
C ILE A 70 7.72 -0.57 6.09
N ILE A 71 6.96 -1.14 7.02
CA ILE A 71 6.61 -0.53 8.30
C ILE A 71 7.38 -1.25 9.39
N LEU A 72 8.30 -0.55 10.03
CA LEU A 72 9.04 -1.06 11.18
C LEU A 72 8.17 -0.94 12.44
N ASP A 73 8.37 -1.82 13.41
CA ASP A 73 7.59 -1.88 14.65
C ASP A 73 6.13 -2.37 14.51
N SER A 74 5.91 -3.38 13.67
CA SER A 74 4.57 -3.96 13.49
C SER A 74 4.02 -4.69 14.74
N GLN A 75 4.87 -4.97 15.74
CA GLN A 75 4.42 -5.53 17.04
C GLN A 75 3.53 -4.57 17.83
N HIS A 76 3.48 -3.28 17.49
CA HIS A 76 2.61 -2.31 18.15
C HIS A 76 1.14 -2.50 17.76
N SER A 77 0.45 -3.38 18.48
CA SER A 77 -0.96 -3.77 18.26
C SER A 77 -1.99 -2.64 18.28
N ARG A 78 -1.62 -1.42 18.65
CA ARG A 78 -2.50 -0.24 18.61
C ARG A 78 -2.22 0.67 17.42
N SER A 79 -0.96 0.99 17.16
CA SER A 79 -0.58 1.96 16.11
C SER A 79 -0.47 1.30 14.74
N TYR A 80 0.06 0.08 14.66
CA TYR A 80 0.24 -0.62 13.39
C TYR A 80 -1.09 -0.84 12.63
N PRO A 81 -2.18 -1.30 13.28
CA PRO A 81 -3.48 -1.38 12.60
C PRO A 81 -4.03 -0.05 12.11
N GLN A 82 -3.73 1.08 12.77
CA GLN A 82 -4.16 2.40 12.31
C GLN A 82 -3.45 2.82 11.02
N ILE A 83 -2.15 2.51 10.92
CA ILE A 83 -1.38 2.72 9.69
C ILE A 83 -1.92 1.84 8.57
N MET A 84 -2.21 0.56 8.85
CA MET A 84 -2.82 -0.33 7.85
C MET A 84 -4.20 0.14 7.41
N SER A 85 -5.06 0.58 8.34
CA SER A 85 -6.38 1.14 7.98
C SER A 85 -6.26 2.41 7.13
N ALA A 86 -5.24 3.25 7.37
CA ALA A 86 -4.98 4.41 6.53
C ALA A 86 -4.56 4.01 5.12
N ILE A 87 -3.66 3.02 4.98
CA ILE A 87 -3.23 2.52 3.67
C ILE A 87 -4.42 1.90 2.92
N ASP A 88 -5.25 1.11 3.60
CA ASP A 88 -6.44 0.49 3.04
C ASP A 88 -7.41 1.55 2.48
N LEU A 89 -7.76 2.56 3.29
CA LEU A 89 -8.67 3.64 2.88
C LEU A 89 -8.08 4.51 1.77
N LEU A 90 -6.80 4.86 1.84
CA LEU A 90 -6.17 5.65 0.78
C LEU A 90 -6.08 4.87 -0.53
N THR A 91 -5.91 3.54 -0.47
CA THR A 91 -5.93 2.68 -1.65
C THR A 91 -7.34 2.60 -2.24
N SER A 92 -8.39 2.45 -1.40
CA SER A 92 -9.78 2.36 -1.88
C SER A 92 -10.25 3.63 -2.57
N GLU A 93 -9.85 4.78 -2.04
CA GLU A 93 -10.16 6.11 -2.57
C GLU A 93 -9.19 6.56 -3.69
N THR A 94 -8.36 5.65 -4.21
CA THR A 94 -7.40 5.92 -5.30
C THR A 94 -6.42 7.05 -4.99
N GLN A 95 -6.21 7.36 -3.71
CA GLN A 95 -5.24 8.36 -3.24
C GLN A 95 -3.80 7.87 -3.36
N MET A 96 -3.62 6.55 -3.36
CA MET A 96 -2.33 5.89 -3.57
C MET A 96 -2.49 4.62 -4.41
N PRO A 97 -1.44 4.19 -5.14
CA PRO A 97 -1.46 2.92 -5.84
C PRO A 97 -1.47 1.74 -4.86
N GLU A 98 -2.07 0.64 -5.27
CA GLU A 98 -1.98 -0.64 -4.57
C GLU A 98 -0.52 -0.98 -4.30
N SER A 99 -0.21 -1.33 -3.05
CA SER A 99 1.17 -1.53 -2.60
C SER A 99 1.30 -2.87 -1.88
N ILE A 100 2.47 -3.50 -1.88
CA ILE A 100 2.75 -4.62 -0.95
C ILE A 100 3.21 -4.01 0.35
N VAL A 101 2.51 -4.27 1.44
CA VAL A 101 2.87 -3.75 2.76
C VAL A 101 3.49 -4.85 3.60
N VAL A 102 4.65 -4.56 4.18
CA VAL A 102 5.40 -5.47 5.03
C VAL A 102 5.61 -4.85 6.39
N GLY A 103 5.06 -5.47 7.43
CA GLY A 103 5.33 -5.13 8.81
C GLY A 103 6.49 -5.95 9.37
N ILE A 104 7.56 -5.28 9.81
CA ILE A 104 8.69 -5.93 10.47
C ILE A 104 8.54 -5.77 12.00
N PRO A 105 8.26 -6.86 12.73
CA PRO A 105 8.16 -6.79 14.17
C PRO A 105 9.54 -6.85 14.83
N PHE A 106 9.65 -6.25 15.99
CA PHE A 106 10.78 -6.40 16.90
C PHE A 106 10.32 -6.98 18.22
N ASN A 107 11.14 -7.84 18.83
CA ASN A 107 10.94 -8.25 20.21
C ASN A 107 11.60 -7.25 21.18
N MET A 108 11.20 -7.31 22.45
CA MET A 108 11.64 -6.34 23.48
C MET A 108 13.17 -6.31 23.66
N ASN A 109 13.87 -7.43 23.42
CA ASN A 109 15.31 -7.54 23.64
C ASN A 109 16.13 -7.18 22.39
N ASN A 110 15.59 -7.40 21.20
CA ASN A 110 16.35 -7.27 19.95
C ASN A 110 16.08 -5.94 19.22
N ARG A 111 15.04 -5.18 19.57
CA ARG A 111 14.79 -3.86 18.97
C ARG A 111 16.00 -2.95 19.10
N TYR A 112 16.57 -2.84 20.31
CA TYR A 112 17.78 -2.03 20.53
C TYR A 112 18.98 -2.59 19.75
N TYR A 113 19.23 -3.90 19.84
CA TYR A 113 20.34 -4.56 19.17
C TYR A 113 20.34 -4.28 17.66
N PHE A 114 19.22 -4.56 16.97
CA PHE A 114 19.07 -4.36 15.51
C PHE A 114 19.01 -2.89 15.07
N THR A 115 19.08 -1.95 16.01
CA THR A 115 19.13 -0.50 15.76
C THR A 115 20.34 0.14 16.47
N SER A 116 21.42 -0.63 16.65
CA SER A 116 22.67 -0.18 17.27
C SER A 116 23.90 -0.86 16.64
N THR A 117 25.08 -0.31 16.92
CA THR A 117 26.38 -0.90 16.55
C THR A 117 26.85 -2.02 17.48
N GLN A 118 26.00 -2.48 18.41
CA GLN A 118 26.35 -3.61 19.27
C GLN A 118 26.62 -4.86 18.44
N THR A 119 27.69 -5.57 18.78
CA THR A 119 28.10 -6.82 18.15
C THR A 119 28.11 -7.91 19.21
N LYS A 120 27.50 -9.07 18.93
CA LYS A 120 27.54 -10.22 19.86
C LYS A 120 28.91 -10.90 19.76
N SER A 121 29.32 -11.59 20.82
CA SER A 121 30.60 -12.33 20.82
C SER A 121 30.65 -13.30 19.64
N ASN A 122 31.72 -13.23 18.85
CA ASN A 122 31.97 -14.01 17.62
C ASN A 122 31.18 -13.60 16.37
N ASP A 123 30.44 -12.48 16.40
CA ASP A 123 29.83 -11.91 15.21
C ASP A 123 30.77 -10.92 14.51
N SER A 124 30.76 -10.91 13.17
CA SER A 124 31.48 -9.92 12.35
C SER A 124 30.62 -8.72 11.94
N LEU A 125 29.32 -8.74 12.25
CA LEU A 125 28.36 -7.70 11.91
C LEU A 125 27.67 -7.22 13.18
N SER A 126 27.54 -5.91 13.30
CA SER A 126 26.70 -5.28 14.30
C SER A 126 25.22 -5.54 14.04
N GLY A 127 24.36 -5.36 15.04
CA GLY A 127 22.93 -5.57 14.91
C GLY A 127 22.29 -4.71 13.81
N ILE A 128 22.70 -3.44 13.66
CA ILE A 128 22.20 -2.57 12.60
C ILE A 128 22.63 -3.02 11.20
N GLU A 129 23.87 -3.50 11.03
CA GLU A 129 24.34 -4.06 9.75
C GLU A 129 23.63 -5.36 9.39
N ARG A 130 23.28 -6.18 10.39
CA ARG A 130 22.48 -7.39 10.21
C ARG A 130 21.07 -7.06 9.71
N MET A 131 20.41 -6.09 10.33
CA MET A 131 19.09 -5.62 9.90
C MET A 131 19.14 -5.04 8.47
N ASN A 132 20.17 -4.24 8.19
CA ASN A 132 20.44 -3.72 6.86
C ASN A 132 20.53 -4.86 5.82
N ARG A 133 21.37 -5.87 6.08
CA ARG A 133 21.52 -7.01 5.16
C ARG A 133 20.26 -7.86 5.03
N PHE A 134 19.52 -8.08 6.11
CA PHE A 134 18.23 -8.79 6.05
C PHE A 134 17.26 -8.08 5.09
N ILE A 135 17.00 -6.78 5.32
CA ILE A 135 16.04 -6.01 4.50
C ILE A 135 16.47 -6.02 3.03
N PHE A 136 17.76 -5.74 2.81
CA PHE A 136 18.25 -5.39 1.49
C PHE A 136 18.85 -6.56 0.70
N SER A 137 19.27 -7.64 1.33
CA SER A 137 19.83 -8.82 0.65
C SER A 137 18.92 -10.05 0.69
N GLU A 138 17.90 -10.07 1.56
CA GLU A 138 16.97 -11.19 1.68
C GLU A 138 15.52 -10.76 1.40
N LEU A 139 14.97 -9.84 2.21
CA LEU A 139 13.54 -9.48 2.16
C LEU A 139 13.14 -8.85 0.82
N LEU A 140 13.71 -7.71 0.44
CA LEU A 140 13.34 -7.03 -0.81
C LEU A 140 13.59 -7.92 -2.05
N PRO A 141 14.74 -8.60 -2.19
CA PRO A 141 14.92 -9.56 -3.29
C PRO A 141 13.87 -10.68 -3.31
N LYS A 142 13.47 -11.19 -2.14
CA LYS A 142 12.43 -12.22 -2.06
C LYS A 142 11.07 -11.70 -2.53
N LEU A 143 10.68 -10.49 -2.13
CA LEU A 143 9.45 -9.84 -2.59
C LEU A 143 9.47 -9.61 -4.10
N GLN A 144 10.59 -9.13 -4.64
CA GLN A 144 10.74 -8.87 -6.07
C GLN A 144 10.64 -10.16 -6.90
N ASN A 145 11.26 -11.23 -6.44
CA ASN A 145 11.31 -12.50 -7.17
C ASN A 145 10.04 -13.36 -6.99
N SER A 146 9.34 -13.26 -5.85
CA SER A 146 8.24 -14.18 -5.50
C SER A 146 6.87 -13.50 -5.33
N TYR A 147 6.81 -12.18 -5.21
CA TYR A 147 5.58 -11.45 -4.86
C TYR A 147 5.31 -10.26 -5.78
N LYS A 148 5.70 -10.29 -7.05
CA LYS A 148 5.45 -9.19 -8.01
C LYS A 148 5.83 -7.79 -7.46
N ALA A 149 6.81 -7.69 -6.58
CA ALA A 149 7.17 -6.40 -5.99
C ALA A 149 8.02 -5.57 -6.95
N HIS A 150 7.71 -4.28 -7.03
CA HIS A 150 8.54 -3.27 -7.68
C HIS A 150 9.73 -2.90 -6.78
N THR A 151 10.74 -2.22 -7.32
CA THR A 151 11.88 -1.71 -6.53
C THR A 151 11.56 -0.41 -5.79
N TYR A 152 10.39 0.20 -6.04
CA TYR A 152 9.97 1.45 -5.42
C TYR A 152 9.60 1.18 -3.97
N THR A 153 10.41 1.69 -3.04
CA THR A 153 10.33 1.31 -1.62
C THR A 153 10.10 2.52 -0.73
N THR A 154 9.05 2.47 0.07
CA THR A 154 8.77 3.39 1.18
C THR A 154 9.13 2.70 2.50
N MET A 155 9.87 3.39 3.37
CA MET A 155 10.19 2.91 4.72
C MET A 155 9.56 3.82 5.77
N ILE A 156 8.89 3.22 6.75
CA ILE A 156 8.24 3.93 7.86
C ILE A 156 8.83 3.43 9.18
N GLY A 157 9.32 4.35 10.00
CA GLY A 157 9.90 4.06 11.29
C GLY A 157 9.55 5.11 12.33
N HIS A 158 9.60 4.71 13.60
CA HIS A 158 9.29 5.54 14.75
C HIS A 158 10.32 5.42 15.86
N SER A 159 10.70 6.54 16.49
CA SER A 159 11.67 6.54 17.59
C SER A 159 12.99 5.87 17.16
N ARG A 160 13.43 4.79 17.82
CA ARG A 160 14.62 4.02 17.41
C ARG A 160 14.55 3.47 15.98
N THR A 161 13.37 3.09 15.48
CA THR A 161 13.27 2.61 14.10
C THR A 161 13.19 3.77 13.10
N ALA A 162 12.86 4.99 13.53
CA ALA A 162 13.05 6.19 12.71
C ALA A 162 14.55 6.49 12.50
N PHE A 163 15.36 6.35 13.55
CA PHE A 163 16.83 6.35 13.40
C PHE A 163 17.31 5.24 12.43
N LEU A 164 16.74 4.03 12.54
CA LEU A 164 17.03 2.95 11.59
C LEU A 164 16.65 3.34 10.15
N VAL A 165 15.51 3.99 9.91
CA VAL A 165 15.14 4.50 8.58
C VAL A 165 16.18 5.47 8.05
N ASN A 166 16.66 6.41 8.87
CA ASN A 166 17.72 7.35 8.49
C ASN A 166 19.02 6.60 8.11
N TYR A 167 19.41 5.59 8.88
CA TYR A 167 20.56 4.75 8.59
C TYR A 167 20.38 3.93 7.30
N LEU A 168 19.27 3.22 7.15
CA LEU A 168 19.01 2.33 6.00
C LEU A 168 18.96 3.10 4.68
N SER A 169 18.29 4.26 4.69
CA SER A 169 18.18 5.13 3.51
C SER A 169 19.53 5.74 3.11
N SER A 170 20.31 6.26 4.06
CA SER A 170 21.64 6.82 3.76
C SER A 170 22.66 5.78 3.31
N ASN A 171 22.55 4.52 3.77
CA ASN A 171 23.45 3.44 3.35
C ASN A 171 23.01 2.71 2.08
N ASN A 172 21.75 2.84 1.67
CA ASN A 172 21.20 2.17 0.47
C ASN A 172 20.34 3.14 -0.35
N PRO A 173 20.86 4.31 -0.73
CA PRO A 173 20.05 5.42 -1.23
C PRO A 173 19.38 5.14 -2.58
N LYS A 174 19.91 4.18 -3.35
CA LYS A 174 19.33 3.74 -4.63
C LYS A 174 18.20 2.72 -4.48
N ARG A 175 17.85 2.34 -3.25
CA ARG A 175 16.89 1.26 -2.96
C ARG A 175 15.79 1.67 -1.98
N VAL A 176 15.78 2.94 -1.61
CA VAL A 176 14.73 3.58 -0.79
C VAL A 176 14.31 4.82 -1.55
N ASN A 177 13.03 4.95 -1.85
CA ASN A 177 12.46 6.11 -2.55
C ASN A 177 11.81 7.07 -1.58
N ASN A 178 11.19 6.55 -0.52
CA ASN A 178 10.59 7.38 0.52
C ASN A 178 11.06 6.90 1.89
N ALA A 179 11.53 7.83 2.71
CA ALA A 179 11.94 7.57 4.08
C ALA A 179 11.09 8.42 5.03
N ILE A 180 10.24 7.76 5.81
CA ILE A 180 9.33 8.36 6.78
C ILE A 180 9.87 8.09 8.19
N SER A 181 10.42 9.12 8.80
CA SER A 181 11.12 9.09 10.09
C SER A 181 10.31 9.89 11.11
N LEU A 182 9.57 9.20 11.98
CA LEU A 182 8.63 9.80 12.93
C LEU A 182 9.22 9.80 14.34
N SER A 183 9.29 10.96 15.00
CA SER A 183 9.93 11.11 16.31
C SER A 183 11.35 10.50 16.32
N GLY A 184 12.15 10.77 15.29
CA GLY A 184 13.50 10.21 15.15
C GLY A 184 14.59 11.11 15.74
N PHE A 185 15.82 10.61 15.69
CA PHE A 185 17.03 11.26 16.23
C PHE A 185 18.25 10.83 15.41
N PHE A 186 19.40 11.44 15.68
CA PHE A 186 20.71 11.05 15.15
C PHE A 186 21.66 10.59 16.26
N ASP A 187 22.65 9.77 15.91
CA ASP A 187 23.65 9.25 16.85
C ASP A 187 25.02 9.50 16.23
N ASP A 188 25.80 10.44 16.79
CA ASP A 188 27.08 10.86 16.21
C ASP A 188 28.10 9.73 16.03
N ALA A 189 27.99 8.63 16.78
CA ALA A 189 28.87 7.49 16.63
C ALA A 189 28.50 6.59 15.43
N ILE A 190 27.28 6.69 14.91
CA ILE A 190 26.72 5.79 13.90
C ILE A 190 26.28 6.55 12.64
N LEU A 191 25.48 7.59 12.82
CA LEU A 191 24.98 8.49 11.79
C LEU A 191 24.69 9.85 12.44
N SER A 192 25.61 10.79 12.27
CA SER A 192 25.43 12.17 12.70
C SER A 192 24.49 12.94 11.77
N LEU A 193 23.92 14.01 12.29
CA LEU A 193 23.07 14.92 11.55
C LEU A 193 23.82 15.53 10.34
N GLN A 194 25.12 15.84 10.49
CA GLN A 194 25.95 16.34 9.39
C GLN A 194 26.21 15.29 8.30
N GLN A 195 26.45 14.04 8.67
CA GLN A 195 26.57 12.94 7.70
C GLN A 195 25.27 12.75 6.93
N PHE A 196 24.12 12.80 7.61
CA PHE A 196 22.83 12.67 6.95
C PHE A 196 22.52 13.85 6.02
N ARG A 197 22.82 15.09 6.45
CA ARG A 197 22.77 16.27 5.59
C ARG A 197 23.64 16.09 4.34
N GLN A 198 24.89 15.63 4.50
CA GLN A 198 25.78 15.40 3.37
C GLN A 198 25.20 14.37 2.40
N PHE A 199 24.63 13.27 2.92
CA PHE A 199 23.92 12.27 2.14
C PHE A 199 22.81 12.91 1.28
N LEU A 200 21.94 13.74 1.88
CA LEU A 200 20.85 14.41 1.15
C LEU A 200 21.35 15.40 0.09
N SER A 201 22.49 16.04 0.32
CA SER A 201 23.05 17.06 -0.58
C SER A 201 23.88 16.52 -1.75
N GLU A 202 24.26 15.24 -1.72
CA GLU A 202 25.16 14.62 -2.71
C GLU A 202 24.35 13.99 -3.86
N PRO A 203 24.33 14.59 -5.07
CA PRO A 203 23.52 14.09 -6.18
C PRO A 203 23.85 12.65 -6.58
N ALA A 204 25.11 12.22 -6.44
CA ALA A 204 25.55 10.88 -6.84
C ALA A 204 24.89 9.73 -6.04
N ASN A 205 24.30 10.04 -4.89
CA ASN A 205 23.57 9.07 -4.07
C ASN A 205 22.25 8.64 -4.70
N PHE A 206 21.66 9.48 -5.54
CA PHE A 206 20.30 9.31 -6.04
C PHE A 206 20.29 8.98 -7.53
N SER A 207 19.52 7.96 -7.89
CA SER A 207 19.25 7.59 -9.30
C SER A 207 17.77 7.70 -9.65
N GLN A 208 16.93 8.03 -8.66
CA GLN A 208 15.48 8.21 -8.75
C GLN A 208 15.06 9.25 -7.70
N PRO A 209 13.87 9.87 -7.82
CA PRO A 209 13.30 10.73 -6.79
C PRO A 209 13.38 10.09 -5.39
N PHE A 210 13.85 10.88 -4.43
CA PHE A 210 13.93 10.52 -3.01
C PHE A 210 13.20 11.55 -2.15
N LYS A 211 12.23 11.09 -1.35
CA LYS A 211 11.45 11.94 -0.44
C LYS A 211 11.75 11.56 1.01
N TYR A 212 12.19 12.53 1.81
CA TYR A 212 12.44 12.36 3.24
C TYR A 212 11.42 13.12 4.07
N TYR A 213 10.67 12.44 4.92
CA TYR A 213 9.70 13.03 5.84
C TYR A 213 10.20 12.82 7.27
N TYR A 214 10.38 13.90 8.03
CA TYR A 214 10.92 13.87 9.39
C TYR A 214 10.06 14.70 10.33
N TYR A 215 9.06 14.05 10.91
CA TYR A 215 7.99 14.72 11.66
C TYR A 215 8.08 14.37 13.15
N ALA A 216 7.87 15.37 14.02
CA ALA A 216 7.87 15.21 15.47
C ALA A 216 6.60 15.82 16.08
N GLY A 217 6.13 15.27 17.21
CA GLY A 217 5.04 15.87 17.98
C GLY A 217 5.52 17.05 18.82
N THR A 218 4.59 17.81 19.41
CA THR A 218 4.91 19.02 20.19
C THR A 218 4.72 18.90 21.70
N THR A 219 4.34 17.71 22.19
CA THR A 219 4.21 17.48 23.65
C THR A 219 5.58 17.43 24.34
N LEU A 220 5.58 17.51 25.68
CA LEU A 220 6.83 17.54 26.46
C LEU A 220 7.73 16.31 26.26
N GLU A 221 7.15 15.13 26.05
CA GLU A 221 7.92 13.89 25.80
C GLU A 221 8.59 13.84 24.42
N GLU A 222 8.12 14.66 23.48
CA GLU A 222 8.69 14.75 22.13
C GLU A 222 9.88 15.72 22.04
N ARG A 223 10.17 16.49 23.09
CA ARG A 223 11.13 17.60 23.06
C ARG A 223 12.49 17.22 22.47
N THR A 224 13.01 16.04 22.80
CA THR A 224 14.30 15.58 22.26
C THR A 224 14.25 15.40 20.75
N TYR A 225 13.24 14.71 20.23
CA TYR A 225 13.08 14.46 18.79
C TYR A 225 12.74 15.74 18.03
N LEU A 226 11.92 16.60 18.63
CA LEU A 226 11.58 17.91 18.10
C LEU A 226 12.81 18.80 17.94
N ASN A 227 13.70 18.83 18.94
CA ASN A 227 14.94 19.60 18.86
C ASN A 227 15.87 19.05 17.77
N GLU A 228 16.10 17.73 17.73
CA GLU A 228 16.94 17.06 16.72
C GLU A 228 16.47 17.34 15.28
N PHE A 229 15.18 17.15 15.01
CA PHE A 229 14.61 17.46 13.69
C PHE A 229 14.54 18.95 13.39
N GLY A 230 14.35 19.79 14.41
CA GLY A 230 14.43 21.24 14.28
C GLY A 230 15.84 21.70 13.85
N GLU A 231 16.89 21.12 14.43
CA GLU A 231 18.27 21.37 14.04
C GLU A 231 18.55 20.91 12.60
N LEU A 232 18.08 19.71 12.22
CA LEU A 232 18.19 19.24 10.84
C LEU A 232 17.47 20.17 9.87
N ASN A 233 16.25 20.60 10.19
CA ASN A 233 15.49 21.52 9.36
C ASN A 233 16.22 22.86 9.17
N GLN A 234 16.80 23.43 10.23
CA GLN A 234 17.62 24.65 10.13
C GLN A 234 18.83 24.48 9.22
N LEU A 235 19.52 23.33 9.30
CA LEU A 235 20.61 23.04 8.37
C LEU A 235 20.12 22.90 6.92
N LEU A 236 18.99 22.22 6.71
CA LEU A 236 18.46 21.99 5.37
C LEU A 236 17.95 23.28 4.71
N GLN A 237 17.48 24.27 5.47
CA GLN A 237 17.12 25.60 4.95
C GLN A 237 18.28 26.32 4.26
N THR A 238 19.53 26.00 4.62
CA THR A 238 20.75 26.59 4.02
C THR A 238 21.49 25.61 3.11
N THR A 239 20.93 24.43 2.89
CA THR A 239 21.55 23.37 2.08
C THR A 239 20.89 23.29 0.72
N ILE A 240 21.69 23.34 -0.34
CA ILE A 240 21.19 23.10 -1.70
C ILE A 240 21.00 21.59 -1.84
N LEU A 241 19.75 21.17 -2.06
CA LEU A 241 19.40 19.78 -2.34
C LEU A 241 19.36 19.54 -3.86
N PRO A 242 19.72 18.33 -4.33
CA PRO A 242 19.48 17.93 -5.71
C PRO A 242 17.99 18.02 -6.06
N GLU A 243 17.66 18.31 -7.32
CA GLU A 243 16.26 18.45 -7.78
C GLU A 243 15.40 17.21 -7.49
N MET A 244 16.01 16.02 -7.55
CA MET A 244 15.33 14.75 -7.27
C MET A 244 15.17 14.44 -5.78
N VAL A 245 15.64 15.31 -4.88
CA VAL A 245 15.57 15.11 -3.43
C VAL A 245 14.62 16.13 -2.82
N SER A 246 13.60 15.65 -2.11
CA SER A 246 12.75 16.50 -1.28
C SER A 246 12.85 16.10 0.20
N ALA A 247 12.81 17.10 1.07
CA ALA A 247 12.83 16.90 2.51
C ALA A 247 11.69 17.72 3.13
N SER A 248 10.81 17.07 3.88
CA SER A 248 9.63 17.67 4.52
C SER A 248 9.74 17.55 6.04
N TYR A 249 9.71 18.69 6.72
CA TYR A 249 9.64 18.80 8.18
C TYR A 249 8.23 19.24 8.59
N LYS A 250 7.70 18.61 9.64
CA LYS A 250 6.45 19.07 10.25
C LYS A 250 6.42 18.80 11.75
N GLU A 251 5.89 19.77 12.48
CA GLU A 251 5.54 19.65 13.89
C GLU A 251 4.07 19.26 14.00
N ILE A 252 3.78 18.08 14.55
CA ILE A 252 2.41 17.60 14.71
C ILE A 252 1.88 18.13 16.05
N ALA A 253 1.13 19.21 15.96
CA ALA A 253 0.58 19.91 17.12
C ALA A 253 -0.16 18.96 18.06
N ASN A 254 0.25 18.95 19.33
CA ASN A 254 -0.30 18.14 20.42
C ASN A 254 -0.17 16.62 20.25
N ALA A 255 0.51 16.14 19.20
CA ALA A 255 0.87 14.73 19.14
C ALA A 255 1.91 14.40 20.21
N ASN A 256 1.67 13.28 20.87
CA ASN A 256 2.61 12.68 21.80
C ASN A 256 3.45 11.63 21.06
N HIS A 257 4.41 11.02 21.75
CA HIS A 257 5.37 10.12 21.14
C HIS A 257 4.68 8.97 20.40
N MET A 258 3.68 8.33 21.01
CA MET A 258 3.00 7.20 20.38
C MET A 258 1.93 7.60 19.35
N THR A 259 1.31 8.78 19.49
CA THR A 259 0.34 9.25 18.48
C THR A 259 1.02 9.80 17.23
N ASN A 260 2.21 10.39 17.37
CA ASN A 260 3.02 10.82 16.23
C ASN A 260 3.45 9.66 15.33
N TYR A 261 3.43 8.41 15.82
CA TYR A 261 3.74 7.24 14.99
C TYR A 261 2.71 7.00 13.86
N TRP A 262 1.42 7.30 14.08
CA TRP A 262 0.38 6.94 13.11
C TRP A 262 -0.40 8.15 12.55
N ILE A 263 -0.59 9.22 13.34
CA ILE A 263 -1.33 10.42 12.91
C ILE A 263 -0.82 11.02 11.58
N PRO A 264 0.50 11.23 11.38
CA PRO A 264 0.97 11.89 10.17
C PRO A 264 1.04 10.98 8.94
N VAL A 265 0.99 9.65 9.12
CA VAL A 265 1.22 8.70 8.02
C VAL A 265 0.22 8.88 6.86
N PRO A 266 -1.10 9.02 7.07
CA PRO A 266 -2.04 9.26 5.97
C PRO A 266 -1.70 10.51 5.16
N GLU A 267 -1.40 11.63 5.83
CA GLU A 267 -1.03 12.89 5.16
C GLU A 267 0.24 12.74 4.32
N ILE A 268 1.25 12.07 4.87
CA ILE A 268 2.51 11.83 4.17
C ILE A 268 2.28 10.96 2.93
N LEU A 269 1.49 9.89 3.03
CA LEU A 269 1.19 9.01 1.90
C LEU A 269 0.43 9.76 0.79
N VAL A 270 -0.51 10.64 1.14
CA VAL A 270 -1.19 11.51 0.17
C VAL A 270 -0.20 12.42 -0.55
N ASP A 271 0.75 13.04 0.15
CA ASP A 271 1.78 13.88 -0.50
C ASP A 271 2.77 13.06 -1.36
N ILE A 272 3.15 11.87 -0.90
CA ILE A 272 4.01 10.96 -1.67
C ILE A 272 3.36 10.64 -3.01
N PHE A 273 2.07 10.27 -3.01
CA PHE A 273 1.34 9.77 -4.18
C PHE A 273 0.41 10.80 -4.85
N LYS A 274 0.57 12.09 -4.55
CA LYS A 274 -0.31 13.17 -5.05
C LYS A 274 -0.47 13.17 -6.58
N SER A 275 0.59 12.89 -7.33
CA SER A 275 0.54 12.88 -8.80
C SER A 275 -0.33 11.73 -9.32
N TYR A 276 -0.33 10.58 -8.63
CA TYR A 276 -1.19 9.44 -8.93
C TYR A 276 -2.66 9.77 -8.66
N ASN A 277 -2.97 10.30 -7.47
CA ASN A 277 -4.31 10.75 -7.10
C ASN A 277 -4.89 11.77 -8.12
N ASN A 278 -4.06 12.74 -8.53
CA ASN A 278 -4.48 13.79 -9.46
C ASN A 278 -4.93 13.28 -10.83
N VAL A 279 -4.54 12.06 -11.24
CA VAL A 279 -4.93 11.50 -12.53
C VAL A 279 -6.46 11.36 -12.59
N LEU A 280 -7.06 10.62 -11.66
CA LEU A 280 -8.50 10.39 -11.69
C LEU A 280 -9.29 11.68 -11.47
N ASP A 281 -8.85 12.50 -10.52
CA ASP A 281 -9.53 13.77 -10.20
C ASP A 281 -9.57 14.69 -11.44
N THR A 282 -8.43 14.86 -12.12
CA THR A 282 -8.36 15.65 -13.36
C THR A 282 -9.24 15.06 -14.45
N TRP A 283 -9.28 13.72 -14.56
CA TRP A 283 -10.15 13.05 -15.53
C TRP A 283 -11.63 13.35 -15.27
N LEU A 284 -12.09 13.15 -14.04
CA LEU A 284 -13.50 13.31 -13.66
C LEU A 284 -13.97 14.76 -13.65
N GLN A 285 -13.14 15.69 -13.20
CA GLN A 285 -13.51 17.09 -13.01
C GLN A 285 -13.24 17.98 -14.23
N VAL A 286 -12.26 17.62 -15.06
CA VAL A 286 -11.80 18.49 -16.16
C VAL A 286 -11.93 17.80 -17.51
N LYS A 287 -11.24 16.68 -17.72
CA LYS A 287 -11.05 16.13 -19.07
C LYS A 287 -12.36 15.64 -19.67
N ILE A 288 -13.11 14.79 -18.97
CA ILE A 288 -14.35 14.21 -19.50
C ILE A 288 -15.55 15.15 -19.43
N GLN A 289 -15.42 16.29 -18.74
CA GLN A 289 -16.41 17.38 -18.74
C GLN A 289 -16.20 18.36 -19.92
N GLY A 290 -15.03 18.29 -20.56
CA GLY A 290 -14.63 19.17 -21.64
C GLY A 290 -15.06 18.66 -23.02
N GLU A 291 -14.19 18.89 -24.01
CA GLU A 291 -14.38 18.39 -25.37
C GLU A 291 -14.16 16.87 -25.45
N ALA A 292 -14.75 16.24 -26.46
CA ALA A 292 -14.57 14.82 -26.72
C ALA A 292 -13.08 14.48 -26.90
N ILE A 293 -12.61 13.49 -26.14
CA ILE A 293 -11.22 13.05 -26.16
C ILE A 293 -11.03 12.01 -27.27
N SER A 294 -10.07 12.24 -28.17
CA SER A 294 -9.65 11.24 -29.15
C SER A 294 -8.75 10.20 -28.48
N GLU A 295 -8.99 8.91 -28.75
CA GLU A 295 -8.29 7.77 -28.13
C GLU A 295 -8.21 7.84 -26.57
N PRO A 296 -9.34 7.89 -25.83
CA PRO A 296 -9.35 8.16 -24.39
C PRO A 296 -8.42 7.28 -23.56
N VAL A 297 -8.37 5.98 -23.82
CA VAL A 297 -7.52 5.03 -23.10
C VAL A 297 -6.04 5.37 -23.24
N LYS A 298 -5.59 5.80 -24.43
CA LYS A 298 -4.21 6.20 -24.68
C LYS A 298 -3.86 7.49 -23.98
N VAL A 299 -4.79 8.45 -23.93
CA VAL A 299 -4.61 9.69 -23.16
C VAL A 299 -4.51 9.36 -21.67
N PHE A 300 -5.38 8.48 -21.16
CA PHE A 300 -5.36 8.05 -19.76
C PHE A 300 -4.03 7.38 -19.40
N ALA A 301 -3.58 6.42 -20.23
CA ALA A 301 -2.30 5.76 -20.05
C ALA A 301 -1.12 6.76 -20.10
N THR A 302 -1.21 7.80 -20.93
CA THR A 302 -0.19 8.86 -21.00
C THR A 302 -0.16 9.70 -19.71
N ASP A 303 -1.33 10.09 -19.19
CA ASP A 303 -1.43 10.84 -17.94
C ASP A 303 -0.93 10.01 -16.75
N LEU A 304 -1.27 8.72 -16.70
CA LEU A 304 -0.83 7.80 -15.68
C LEU A 304 0.70 7.59 -15.72
N ASN A 305 1.28 7.45 -16.92
CA ASN A 305 2.73 7.39 -17.11
C ASN A 305 3.42 8.68 -16.68
N ALA A 306 2.82 9.85 -16.93
CA ALA A 306 3.34 11.13 -16.46
C ALA A 306 3.37 11.20 -14.92
N ALA A 307 2.32 10.72 -14.25
CA ALA A 307 2.29 10.60 -12.80
C ALA A 307 3.38 9.65 -12.28
N GLY A 308 3.59 8.51 -12.94
CA GLY A 308 4.67 7.58 -12.62
C GLY A 308 6.07 8.18 -12.77
N ASN A 309 6.31 8.95 -13.84
CA ASN A 309 7.57 9.65 -14.05
C ASN A 309 7.88 10.67 -12.93
N GLU A 310 6.87 11.39 -12.43
CA GLU A 310 7.04 12.29 -11.28
C GLU A 310 7.38 11.52 -10.00
N LEU A 311 6.79 10.34 -9.81
CA LEU A 311 7.08 9.48 -8.66
C LEU A 311 8.43 8.76 -8.79
N GLY A 312 8.91 8.53 -10.00
CA GLY A 312 10.12 7.74 -10.26
C GLY A 312 9.88 6.24 -10.41
N PHE A 313 8.67 5.81 -10.77
CA PHE A 313 8.37 4.42 -11.12
C PHE A 313 7.13 4.29 -12.01
N GLU A 314 7.01 3.15 -12.71
CA GLU A 314 5.81 2.81 -13.48
C GLU A 314 4.66 2.46 -12.53
N VAL A 315 3.58 3.26 -12.58
CA VAL A 315 2.37 3.05 -11.77
C VAL A 315 1.35 2.24 -12.56
N ASN A 316 0.72 1.26 -11.91
CA ASN A 316 -0.42 0.54 -12.47
C ASN A 316 -1.71 1.37 -12.32
N PRO A 317 -2.71 1.21 -13.20
CA PRO A 317 -4.03 1.72 -12.92
C PRO A 317 -4.66 0.91 -11.77
N ASN A 318 -5.39 1.56 -10.86
CA ASN A 318 -6.31 0.91 -9.95
C ASN A 318 -7.64 0.57 -10.64
N LEU A 319 -8.34 -0.47 -10.18
CA LEU A 319 -9.68 -0.84 -10.69
C LEU A 319 -10.69 0.32 -10.63
N THR A 320 -10.64 1.19 -9.62
CA THR A 320 -11.47 2.40 -9.54
C THR A 320 -11.23 3.35 -10.71
N HIS A 321 -9.99 3.48 -11.21
CA HIS A 321 -9.73 4.22 -12.45
C HIS A 321 -10.49 3.60 -13.62
N ILE A 322 -10.38 2.28 -13.77
CA ILE A 322 -10.98 1.52 -14.87
C ILE A 322 -12.51 1.64 -14.81
N TYR A 323 -13.13 1.33 -13.67
CA TYR A 323 -14.59 1.38 -13.49
C TYR A 323 -15.15 2.79 -13.62
N SER A 324 -14.47 3.81 -13.10
CA SER A 324 -14.96 5.19 -13.20
C SER A 324 -15.01 5.65 -14.65
N LEU A 325 -13.95 5.36 -15.42
CA LEU A 325 -13.85 5.77 -16.82
C LEU A 325 -14.74 4.92 -17.73
N LEU A 326 -14.78 3.59 -17.55
CA LEU A 326 -15.67 2.74 -18.34
C LEU A 326 -17.15 3.13 -18.13
N ASN A 327 -17.56 3.41 -16.88
CA ASN A 327 -18.94 3.77 -16.57
C ASN A 327 -19.33 5.13 -17.14
N HIS A 328 -18.39 6.08 -17.19
CA HIS A 328 -18.61 7.34 -17.89
C HIS A 328 -18.94 7.10 -19.36
N TYR A 329 -18.09 6.35 -20.09
CA TYR A 329 -18.32 6.09 -21.52
C TYR A 329 -19.57 5.24 -21.78
N ARG A 330 -19.82 4.22 -20.94
CA ARG A 330 -21.01 3.35 -21.02
C ARG A 330 -22.31 4.13 -20.80
N TYR A 331 -22.43 4.84 -19.68
CA TYR A 331 -23.74 5.38 -19.25
C TYR A 331 -23.97 6.83 -19.66
N GLN A 332 -22.93 7.66 -19.71
CA GLN A 332 -23.09 9.08 -20.08
C GLN A 332 -23.04 9.27 -21.59
N ASN A 333 -22.15 8.55 -22.28
CA ASN A 333 -21.92 8.74 -23.71
C ASN A 333 -22.58 7.66 -24.58
N SER A 334 -23.05 6.55 -24.00
CA SER A 334 -23.47 5.34 -24.74
C SER A 334 -22.38 4.85 -25.72
N ASP A 335 -21.12 5.11 -25.40
CA ASP A 335 -19.95 4.72 -26.19
C ASP A 335 -19.41 3.39 -25.65
N PHE A 336 -20.10 2.32 -26.00
CA PHE A 336 -19.75 0.97 -25.56
C PHE A 336 -18.39 0.51 -26.09
N LYS A 337 -17.95 1.03 -27.24
CA LYS A 337 -16.65 0.67 -27.80
C LYS A 337 -15.51 1.23 -26.97
N THR A 338 -15.57 2.51 -26.60
CA THR A 338 -14.57 3.09 -25.68
C THR A 338 -14.65 2.46 -24.29
N ALA A 339 -15.86 2.09 -23.82
CA ALA A 339 -15.99 1.36 -22.56
C ALA A 339 -15.28 -0.01 -22.62
N ILE A 340 -15.41 -0.75 -23.73
CA ILE A 340 -14.67 -2.00 -23.99
C ILE A 340 -13.16 -1.74 -23.98
N ASP A 341 -12.68 -0.68 -24.64
CA ASP A 341 -11.25 -0.36 -24.68
C ASP A 341 -10.69 -0.11 -23.25
N PHE A 342 -11.47 0.50 -22.35
CA PHE A 342 -11.07 0.65 -20.94
C PHE A 342 -11.06 -0.69 -20.18
N VAL A 343 -12.02 -1.57 -20.44
CA VAL A 343 -12.04 -2.91 -19.85
C VAL A 343 -10.84 -3.74 -20.33
N ASP A 344 -10.53 -3.69 -21.63
CA ASP A 344 -9.33 -4.32 -22.20
C ASP A 344 -8.04 -3.77 -21.58
N TYR A 345 -7.98 -2.45 -21.36
CA TYR A 345 -6.87 -1.83 -20.64
C TYR A 345 -6.77 -2.38 -19.22
N GLY A 346 -7.88 -2.49 -18.48
CA GLY A 346 -7.93 -3.10 -17.16
C GLY A 346 -7.48 -4.57 -17.16
N LEU A 347 -7.97 -5.37 -18.11
CA LEU A 347 -7.62 -6.79 -18.26
C LEU A 347 -6.14 -7.00 -18.63
N SER A 348 -5.48 -6.03 -19.25
CA SER A 348 -4.04 -6.09 -19.49
C SER A 348 -3.22 -6.08 -18.18
N TYR A 349 -3.74 -5.45 -17.12
CA TYR A 349 -3.12 -5.44 -15.78
C TYR A 349 -3.70 -6.52 -14.86
N PHE A 350 -5.00 -6.79 -14.96
CA PHE A 350 -5.77 -7.68 -14.07
C PHE A 350 -6.55 -8.75 -14.85
N PRO A 351 -5.87 -9.64 -15.60
CA PRO A 351 -6.52 -10.59 -16.51
C PRO A 351 -7.42 -11.62 -15.81
N LYS A 352 -7.27 -11.81 -14.50
CA LYS A 352 -8.11 -12.75 -13.72
C LYS A 352 -9.25 -12.07 -12.97
N CYS A 353 -9.37 -10.73 -13.07
CA CYS A 353 -10.44 -9.98 -12.43
C CYS A 353 -11.79 -10.33 -13.06
N LYS A 354 -12.58 -11.14 -12.35
CA LYS A 354 -13.83 -11.73 -12.86
C LYS A 354 -14.85 -10.66 -13.25
N ASP A 355 -14.88 -9.57 -12.51
CA ASP A 355 -15.83 -8.47 -12.73
C ASP A 355 -15.53 -7.73 -14.04
N LEU A 356 -14.26 -7.62 -14.46
CA LEU A 356 -13.93 -7.09 -15.79
C LEU A 356 -14.38 -8.03 -16.93
N HIS A 357 -14.33 -9.35 -16.74
CA HIS A 357 -14.91 -10.30 -17.72
C HIS A 357 -16.43 -10.18 -17.79
N ILE A 358 -17.10 -9.92 -16.66
CA ILE A 358 -18.54 -9.62 -16.63
C ILE A 358 -18.85 -8.36 -17.44
N GLU A 359 -18.09 -7.28 -17.25
CA GLU A 359 -18.26 -6.05 -18.04
C GLU A 359 -18.12 -6.31 -19.55
N MET A 360 -17.15 -7.13 -19.99
CA MET A 360 -17.01 -7.49 -21.40
C MET A 360 -18.25 -8.22 -21.95
N ILE A 361 -18.80 -9.17 -21.20
CA ILE A 361 -20.01 -9.90 -21.61
C ILE A 361 -21.17 -8.92 -21.80
N GLU A 362 -21.37 -8.00 -20.86
CA GLU A 362 -22.47 -7.03 -20.92
C GLU A 362 -22.29 -6.03 -22.07
N LEU A 363 -21.08 -5.53 -22.27
CA LEU A 363 -20.77 -4.53 -23.30
C LEU A 363 -20.87 -5.11 -24.71
N TYR A 364 -20.36 -6.32 -24.96
CA TYR A 364 -20.51 -6.95 -26.28
C TYR A 364 -21.96 -7.29 -26.60
N LYS A 365 -22.76 -7.71 -25.61
CA LYS A 365 -24.20 -7.86 -25.79
C LYS A 365 -24.90 -6.56 -26.14
N ALA A 366 -24.52 -5.45 -25.49
CA ALA A 366 -25.06 -4.14 -25.82
C ALA A 366 -24.72 -3.69 -27.25
N LEU A 367 -23.67 -4.26 -27.86
CA LEU A 367 -23.26 -4.07 -29.25
C LEU A 367 -23.81 -5.14 -30.23
N ASP A 368 -24.69 -6.04 -29.77
CA ASP A 368 -25.17 -7.20 -30.53
C ASP A 368 -24.05 -8.15 -31.01
N ASP A 369 -22.87 -8.12 -30.39
CA ASP A 369 -21.73 -8.98 -30.70
C ASP A 369 -21.76 -10.26 -29.84
N GLN A 370 -22.60 -11.21 -30.26
CA GLN A 370 -22.77 -12.48 -29.55
C GLN A 370 -21.51 -13.35 -29.57
N GLU A 371 -20.67 -13.23 -30.60
CA GLU A 371 -19.46 -14.04 -30.73
C GLU A 371 -18.47 -13.68 -29.62
N ASN A 372 -18.16 -12.40 -29.44
CA ASN A 372 -17.25 -11.97 -28.38
C ASN A 372 -17.86 -12.13 -26.99
N ALA A 373 -19.17 -11.91 -26.82
CA ALA A 373 -19.83 -12.18 -25.55
C ALA A 373 -19.64 -13.65 -25.10
N GLU A 374 -19.79 -14.62 -26.01
CA GLU A 374 -19.58 -16.04 -25.71
C GLU A 374 -18.11 -16.37 -25.40
N VAL A 375 -17.14 -15.69 -26.05
CA VAL A 375 -15.72 -15.83 -25.71
C VAL A 375 -15.47 -15.46 -24.24
N TYR A 376 -15.96 -14.32 -23.79
CA TYR A 376 -15.76 -13.88 -22.40
C TYR A 376 -16.55 -14.72 -21.39
N LYS A 377 -17.72 -15.29 -21.76
CA LYS A 377 -18.40 -16.29 -20.92
C LYS A 377 -17.53 -17.53 -20.67
N ILE A 378 -16.86 -18.03 -21.71
CA ILE A 378 -15.95 -19.18 -21.60
C ILE A 378 -14.73 -18.82 -20.73
N LEU A 379 -14.15 -17.63 -20.92
CA LEU A 379 -13.02 -17.16 -20.12
C LEU A 379 -13.40 -17.04 -18.64
N LEU A 380 -14.52 -16.38 -18.32
CA LEU A 380 -15.02 -16.24 -16.95
C LEU A 380 -15.27 -17.60 -16.32
N LYS A 381 -15.94 -18.52 -17.03
CA LYS A 381 -16.18 -19.89 -16.55
C LYS A 381 -14.88 -20.60 -16.18
N ASN A 382 -13.86 -20.50 -17.03
CA ASN A 382 -12.56 -21.10 -16.77
C ASN A 382 -11.87 -20.47 -15.55
N LEU A 383 -11.97 -19.15 -15.38
CA LEU A 383 -11.42 -18.48 -14.19
C LEU A 383 -12.12 -18.98 -12.91
N VAL A 384 -13.44 -19.05 -12.90
CA VAL A 384 -14.25 -19.49 -11.74
C VAL A 384 -13.93 -20.94 -11.36
N LEU A 385 -13.84 -21.85 -12.34
CA LEU A 385 -13.58 -23.27 -12.08
C LEU A 385 -12.15 -23.55 -11.59
N ASN A 386 -11.19 -22.69 -11.90
CA ASN A 386 -9.79 -22.85 -11.51
C ASN A 386 -9.41 -21.99 -10.29
N ASP A 387 -10.32 -21.21 -9.74
CA ASP A 387 -10.07 -20.38 -8.57
C ASP A 387 -10.31 -21.16 -7.27
N ALA A 388 -9.20 -21.57 -6.63
CA ALA A 388 -9.21 -22.29 -5.37
C ALA A 388 -9.66 -21.43 -4.17
N ASN A 389 -9.71 -20.10 -4.31
CA ASN A 389 -10.13 -19.18 -3.25
C ASN A 389 -11.64 -18.97 -3.22
N LEU A 390 -12.36 -19.32 -4.30
CA LEU A 390 -13.82 -19.26 -4.29
C LEU A 390 -14.42 -20.41 -3.50
N SER A 391 -15.35 -20.08 -2.60
CA SER A 391 -16.23 -21.08 -2.02
C SER A 391 -17.14 -21.69 -3.10
N LYS A 392 -17.68 -22.89 -2.84
CA LYS A 392 -18.62 -23.53 -3.76
C LYS A 392 -19.85 -22.66 -4.04
N GLU A 393 -20.34 -21.94 -3.03
CA GLU A 393 -21.47 -21.02 -3.16
C GLU A 393 -21.15 -19.87 -4.12
N GLN A 394 -19.98 -19.25 -4.00
CA GLN A 394 -19.53 -18.20 -4.93
C GLN A 394 -19.32 -18.74 -6.35
N GLN A 395 -18.76 -19.95 -6.49
CA GLN A 395 -18.65 -20.59 -7.81
C GLN A 395 -20.02 -20.80 -8.44
N ASP A 396 -20.99 -21.32 -7.68
CA ASP A 396 -22.35 -21.54 -8.15
C ASP A 396 -23.04 -20.21 -8.53
N GLU A 397 -22.79 -19.11 -7.82
CA GLU A 397 -23.29 -17.77 -8.16
C GLU A 397 -22.81 -17.31 -9.55
N TYR A 398 -21.50 -17.36 -9.82
CA TYR A 398 -20.95 -17.01 -11.13
C TYR A 398 -21.48 -17.92 -12.25
N LEU A 399 -21.58 -19.23 -12.00
CA LEU A 399 -22.07 -20.19 -13.00
C LEU A 399 -23.57 -19.98 -13.29
N ASN A 400 -24.36 -19.63 -12.28
CA ASN A 400 -25.77 -19.27 -12.45
C ASN A 400 -25.91 -17.98 -13.25
N TYR A 401 -25.11 -16.95 -12.98
CA TYR A 401 -25.05 -15.72 -13.77
C TYR A 401 -24.81 -16.06 -15.25
N LEU A 402 -23.78 -16.85 -15.56
CA LEU A 402 -23.45 -17.26 -16.93
C LEU A 402 -24.57 -18.03 -17.66
N THR A 403 -25.48 -18.67 -16.92
CA THR A 403 -26.62 -19.42 -17.49
C THR A 403 -27.82 -18.51 -17.79
N GLN A 404 -27.92 -17.38 -17.08
CA GLN A 404 -28.97 -16.37 -17.27
C GLN A 404 -28.60 -15.34 -18.36
N GLN A 405 -27.31 -15.18 -18.61
CA GLN A 405 -26.75 -14.42 -19.73
C GLN A 405 -26.78 -15.26 -21.00
#